data_AF-A0A7C4EL76-F1
#
_entry.id   AF-A0A7C4EL76-F1
#
_cell.length_a   1.000
_cell.length_b   1.000
_cell.length_c   1.000
_cell.angle_alpha   90.00
_cell.angle_beta   90.00
_cell.angle_gamma   90.00
#
_symmetry.space_group_name_H-M   'P 1'
#
loop_
_entity.id
_entity.type
_entity.pdbx_description
1 polymer ?
#
loop_
_entity_poly.entity_id
_entity_poly.type
_entity_poly.pdbx_seq_one_letter_code
_entity_poly.pdbx_strand_id
1 'polypeptide(L)'
;PEDTENFSSFPRIIKSVSISAFFREVEANYWKVSLRSKGDINVATVAALFEGGGHKNAAGYFIKAPLESAKELLLARLSDTMGTP
;
A
#
# COMPACT_ATOMS: atom_id res chain seq x y z
N PRO A 1 -3.90 -19.93 33.94
CA PRO A 1 -3.18 -20.47 32.76
C PRO A 1 -4.11 -20.37 31.54
N GLU A 2 -4.40 -19.17 31.04
CA GLU A 2 -3.53 -18.28 30.24
C GLU A 2 -3.08 -18.98 28.94
N ASP A 3 -3.91 -18.88 27.89
CA ASP A 3 -3.54 -18.84 26.46
C ASP A 3 -4.83 -18.88 25.60
N THR A 4 -5.63 -17.81 25.59
CA THR A 4 -6.77 -17.70 24.63
C THR A 4 -7.17 -16.26 24.32
N GLU A 5 -6.24 -15.32 24.42
CA GLU A 5 -6.50 -13.88 24.24
C GLU A 5 -5.67 -13.32 23.07
N ASN A 6 -5.67 -13.95 21.89
CA ASN A 6 -5.00 -13.34 20.72
C ASN A 6 -5.50 -13.76 19.33
N PHE A 7 -6.78 -14.12 19.18
CA PHE A 7 -7.35 -14.46 17.87
C PHE A 7 -8.63 -13.73 17.46
N SER A 8 -9.11 -12.79 18.29
CA SER A 8 -10.35 -12.05 18.01
C SER A 8 -10.15 -10.82 17.12
N SER A 9 -8.93 -10.47 16.73
CA SER A 9 -8.64 -9.22 15.99
C SER A 9 -8.46 -9.37 14.47
N PHE A 10 -8.85 -10.49 13.87
CA PHE A 10 -8.67 -10.71 12.42
C PHE A 10 -9.83 -10.33 11.47
N PRO A 11 -11.10 -10.13 11.87
CA PRO A 11 -12.16 -9.89 10.88
C PRO A 11 -12.68 -8.43 10.82
N ARG A 12 -11.87 -7.41 11.17
CA ARG A 12 -12.29 -5.99 11.07
C ARG A 12 -11.55 -5.16 10.00
N ILE A 13 -10.73 -5.80 9.16
CA ILE A 13 -9.87 -5.09 8.20
C ILE A 13 -10.61 -4.78 6.88
N ILE A 14 -11.75 -5.43 6.61
CA ILE A 14 -12.38 -5.43 5.27
C ILE A 14 -13.53 -4.40 5.12
N LYS A 15 -13.72 -3.46 6.07
CA LYS A 15 -14.64 -2.32 5.91
C LYS A 15 -13.95 -0.99 5.55
N SER A 16 -12.62 -0.97 5.42
CA SER A 16 -11.80 0.25 5.38
C SER A 16 -10.88 0.34 4.15
N VAL A 17 -11.37 0.06 2.95
CA VAL A 17 -10.60 0.34 1.72
C VAL A 17 -10.52 1.86 1.55
N SER A 18 -9.48 2.44 2.15
CA SER A 18 -9.17 3.86 2.10
C SER A 18 -8.10 4.17 1.04
N ILE A 19 -7.44 3.14 0.50
CA ILE A 19 -6.40 3.23 -0.52
C ILE A 19 -6.61 2.11 -1.55
N SER A 20 -6.53 2.45 -2.84
CA SER A 20 -6.48 1.52 -3.95
C SER A 20 -5.16 1.69 -4.70
N ALA A 21 -4.57 0.56 -5.13
CA ALA A 21 -3.34 0.52 -5.89
C ALA A 21 -3.58 -0.24 -7.20
N PHE A 22 -3.20 0.38 -8.31
CA PHE A 22 -3.34 -0.20 -9.64
C PHE A 22 -1.95 -0.43 -10.24
N PHE A 23 -1.62 -1.70 -10.48
CA PHE A 23 -0.37 -2.11 -11.09
C PHE A 23 -0.60 -2.34 -12.58
N ARG A 24 0.13 -1.60 -13.42
CA ARG A 24 0.13 -1.78 -14.87
C ARG A 24 1.50 -2.23 -15.31
N GLU A 25 1.58 -3.40 -15.93
CA GLU A 25 2.82 -3.85 -16.56
C GLU A 25 3.15 -2.93 -17.74
N VAL A 26 4.36 -2.40 -17.74
CA VAL A 26 4.91 -1.60 -18.84
C VAL A 26 5.89 -2.44 -19.63
N GLU A 27 6.76 -3.18 -18.94
CA GLU A 27 7.72 -4.12 -19.50
C GLU A 27 7.94 -5.28 -18.51
N ALA A 28 8.72 -6.30 -18.92
CA ALA A 28 9.03 -7.45 -18.07
C ALA A 28 9.63 -7.02 -16.72
N ASN A 29 8.94 -7.37 -15.62
CA ASN A 29 9.28 -6.95 -14.26
C ASN A 29 9.30 -5.42 -14.05
N TYR A 30 8.58 -4.64 -14.87
CA TYR A 30 8.48 -3.19 -14.74
C TYR A 30 7.03 -2.75 -14.71
N TRP A 31 6.63 -2.18 -13.57
CA TRP A 31 5.25 -1.87 -13.26
C TRP A 31 5.08 -0.39 -12.98
N LYS A 32 4.07 0.20 -13.58
CA LYS A 32 3.54 1.51 -13.19
C LYS A 32 2.47 1.29 -12.13
N VAL A 33 2.72 1.79 -10.93
CA VAL A 33 1.78 1.72 -9.82
C VAL A 33 1.08 3.05 -9.66
N SER A 34 -0.24 3.05 -9.69
CA SER A 34 -1.07 4.23 -9.43
C SER A 34 -1.83 4.02 -8.14
N LEU A 35 -1.52 4.86 -7.15
CA LEU A 35 -2.18 4.88 -5.85
C LEU A 35 -3.27 5.93 -5.85
N ARG A 36 -4.43 5.58 -5.31
CA ARG A 36 -5.50 6.52 -5.00
C ARG A 36 -5.96 6.28 -3.58
N SER A 37 -6.22 7.33 -2.84
CA SER A 37 -6.84 7.23 -1.52
C SER A 37 -8.13 8.02 -1.47
N LYS A 38 -8.96 7.67 -0.49
CA LYS A 38 -10.20 8.35 -0.18
C LYS A 38 -10.06 8.99 1.20
N GLY A 39 -10.26 10.30 1.29
CA GLY A 39 -10.26 11.05 2.55
C GLY A 39 -8.89 11.65 2.88
N ASP A 40 -8.39 11.38 4.10
CA ASP A 40 -7.24 12.08 4.67
C ASP A 40 -5.90 11.33 4.52
N ILE A 41 -5.89 10.16 3.87
CA ILE A 41 -4.65 9.38 3.72
C ILE A 41 -3.79 9.96 2.61
N ASN A 42 -2.56 10.33 2.94
CA ASN A 42 -1.58 10.83 1.99
C ASN A 42 -0.88 9.66 1.26
N VAL A 43 -1.26 9.37 0.01
CA VAL A 43 -0.57 8.39 -0.84
C VAL A 43 0.65 8.96 -1.57
N ALA A 44 0.83 10.28 -1.57
CA ALA A 44 2.01 10.89 -2.17
C ALA A 44 3.28 10.58 -1.37
N THR A 45 3.19 10.44 -0.05
CA THR A 45 4.33 10.02 0.79
C THR A 45 4.77 8.62 0.42
N VAL A 46 3.82 7.70 0.27
CA VAL A 46 4.09 6.32 -0.17
C VAL A 46 4.74 6.32 -1.55
N ALA A 47 4.20 7.06 -2.52
CA ALA A 47 4.78 7.15 -3.86
C ALA A 47 6.20 7.77 -3.83
N ALA A 48 6.45 8.77 -2.97
CA ALA A 48 7.76 9.39 -2.82
C ALA A 48 8.82 8.41 -2.30
N LEU A 49 8.45 7.43 -1.47
CA LEU A 49 9.35 6.36 -1.02
C LEU A 49 9.84 5.47 -2.17
N PHE A 50 9.10 5.43 -3.28
CA PHE A 50 9.44 4.71 -4.50
C PHE A 50 9.94 5.65 -5.60
N GLU A 51 10.48 6.81 -5.23
CA GLU A 51 10.98 7.83 -6.17
C GLU A 51 9.89 8.33 -7.14
N GLY A 52 8.62 8.12 -6.82
CA GLY A 52 7.47 8.65 -7.53
C GLY A 52 6.97 9.95 -6.92
N GLY A 53 5.72 10.28 -7.21
CA GLY A 53 5.13 11.51 -6.71
C GLY A 53 3.66 11.68 -7.10
N GLY A 54 3.07 12.76 -6.60
CA GLY A 54 1.69 13.13 -6.89
C GLY A 54 1.06 13.93 -5.76
N HIS A 55 -0.25 13.79 -5.62
CA HIS A 55 -1.07 14.47 -4.63
C HIS A 55 -1.45 13.56 -3.47
N LYS A 56 -1.85 14.18 -2.36
CA LYS A 56 -2.36 13.51 -1.15
C LYS A 56 -3.29 12.33 -1.49
N ASN A 57 -4.20 12.51 -2.44
CA ASN A 57 -5.22 11.51 -2.78
C ASN A 57 -4.93 10.69 -4.05
N ALA A 58 -3.91 11.06 -4.82
CA ALA A 58 -3.61 10.43 -6.09
C ALA A 58 -2.13 10.57 -6.41
N ALA A 59 -1.39 9.47 -6.37
CA ALA A 59 0.03 9.45 -6.61
C ALA A 59 0.42 8.24 -7.45
N GLY A 60 1.61 8.27 -8.05
CA GLY A 60 2.08 7.16 -8.85
C GLY A 60 3.59 7.05 -8.81
N TYR A 61 4.06 5.83 -9.01
CA TYR A 61 5.47 5.51 -9.06
C TYR A 61 5.70 4.35 -10.03
N PHE A 62 6.96 4.13 -10.37
CA PHE A 62 7.38 2.99 -11.17
C PHE A 62 8.25 2.08 -10.32
N ILE A 63 8.11 0.78 -10.52
CA ILE A 63 8.89 -0.21 -9.78
C ILE A 63 9.35 -1.31 -10.72
N LYS A 64 10.65 -1.61 -10.65
CA LYS A 64 11.26 -2.70 -11.38
C LYS A 64 11.44 -3.91 -10.47
N ALA A 65 10.40 -4.73 -10.36
CA ALA A 65 10.38 -5.94 -9.55
C ALA A 65 9.36 -6.95 -10.10
N PRO A 66 9.46 -8.24 -9.72
CA PRO A 66 8.37 -9.20 -9.91
C PRO A 66 7.08 -8.69 -9.25
N LEU A 67 5.92 -9.08 -9.80
CA LEU A 67 4.63 -8.62 -9.29
C LEU A 67 4.43 -8.93 -7.79
N GLU A 68 4.88 -10.11 -7.34
CA GLU A 68 4.82 -10.50 -5.92
C GLU A 68 5.63 -9.56 -5.05
N SER A 69 6.91 -9.37 -5.36
CA SER A 69 7.77 -8.44 -4.61
C SER A 69 7.27 -7.01 -4.65
N ALA A 70 6.70 -6.56 -5.78
CA ALA A 70 6.12 -5.22 -5.91
C ALA A 70 4.90 -5.04 -4.98
N LYS A 71 4.08 -6.08 -4.81
CA LYS A 71 2.96 -6.10 -3.86
C LYS A 71 3.45 -6.11 -2.41
N GLU A 72 4.42 -6.95 -2.09
CA GLU A 72 4.99 -7.04 -0.73
C GLU A 72 5.63 -5.72 -0.30
N LEU A 73 6.42 -5.09 -1.18
CA LEU A 73 7.02 -3.78 -0.93
C LEU A 73 5.95 -2.72 -0.70
N LEU A 74 4.90 -2.68 -1.54
CA LEU A 74 3.81 -1.74 -1.34
C LEU A 74 3.11 -1.98 0.01
N LEU A 75 2.78 -3.22 0.35
CA LEU A 75 2.14 -3.57 1.63
C LEU A 75 3.01 -3.19 2.83
N ALA A 76 4.31 -3.45 2.78
CA ALA A 76 5.25 -3.07 3.82
C ALA A 76 5.29 -1.54 4.03
N ARG A 77 5.36 -0.76 2.94
CA ARG A 77 5.37 0.71 3.02
C ARG A 77 4.04 1.30 3.47
N LEU A 78 2.92 0.71 3.04
CA LEU A 78 1.59 1.10 3.51
C LEU A 78 1.43 0.84 5.00
N SER A 79 1.94 -0.29 5.50
CA SER A 79 1.92 -0.63 6.92
C SER A 79 2.75 0.34 7.77
N ASP A 80 3.91 0.75 7.25
CA ASP A 80 4.80 1.75 7.87
C ASP A 80 4.16 3.14 7.91
N THR A 81 3.59 3.59 6.78
CA THR A 81 2.96 4.92 6.67
C THR A 81 1.67 5.02 7.48
N MET A 82 0.92 3.93 7.61
CA MET A 82 -0.28 3.83 8.43
C MET A 82 0.02 3.32 9.84
N GLY A 83 1.28 3.46 10.30
CA GLY A 83 1.75 3.03 11.61
C GLY A 83 0.65 3.10 12.67
N THR A 84 0.40 1.93 13.25
CA THR A 84 -0.55 1.59 14.31
C THR A 84 -0.62 2.62 15.45
N PRO A 85 -1.79 2.71 16.14
CA PRO A 85 -2.19 3.78 17.06
C PRO A 85 -1.24 4.05 18.23
#